data_AF-A0A2E9YUT8-F1
#
_entry.id   AF-A0A2E9YUT8-F1
#
_cell.length_a   1.000
_cell.length_b   1.000
_cell.length_c   1.000
_cell.angle_alpha   90.00
_cell.angle_beta   90.00
_cell.angle_gamma   90.00
#
_symmetry.space_group_name_H-M   'P 1'
#
loop_
_entity.id
_entity.type
_entity.pdbx_description
1 polymer ?
#
loop_
_entity_poly.entity_id
_entity_poly.type
_entity_poly.pdbx_seq_one_letter_code
_entity_poly.pdbx_strand_id
1 'polypeptide(L)'
;MTVNRQLRGSGDPAAESTYVDEVKEEVEALWRIGVEPLTSVAGTNTITASPLVSGTGFAAYAAGNKFSLIPANANTGAVTINVAGRGAKAVKTAAGNALTGGEMLAGTLYQIEYDGTDFRLAAGGYDLGAGINGATSKTTPVDADEFVLSDSAASNVAKKVTLAELKAIFGGGWTLVDEIEPTSDVASISKTGLSAYRDVKITFAMQTSGPSGTLSIQARSSGGTWRTFFDVGGSSGATLIGELTIANFGRNNNIKIVSGAIYAINNGLVDRSDAVVPAATSANIGIARAVTWSEKWDELRFVPSSGNIEGSTADQRAYAAFYGQGDGD
;
A
#
# COMPACT_ATOMS: atom_id res chain seq x y z
N MET A 1 -10.60 -35.41 -38.44
CA MET A 1 -11.28 -35.24 -39.74
C MET A 1 -10.53 -36.11 -40.72
N THR A 2 -11.10 -37.24 -41.12
CA THR A 2 -10.44 -38.16 -42.06
C THR A 2 -10.91 -37.81 -43.46
N VAL A 3 -10.03 -37.26 -44.29
CA VAL A 3 -10.36 -36.89 -45.67
C VAL A 3 -9.89 -38.00 -46.61
N ASN A 4 -10.83 -38.58 -47.34
CA ASN A 4 -10.60 -39.69 -48.25
C ASN A 4 -10.17 -39.14 -49.62
N ARG A 5 -8.86 -39.14 -49.88
CA ARG A 5 -8.30 -38.65 -51.15
C ARG A 5 -8.53 -39.68 -52.26
N GLN A 6 -9.61 -39.55 -53.03
CA GLN A 6 -9.69 -40.26 -54.30
C GLN A 6 -8.92 -39.48 -55.37
N LEU A 7 -7.77 -39.99 -55.79
CA LEU A 7 -7.13 -39.57 -57.04
C LEU A 7 -8.08 -39.97 -58.18
N ARG A 8 -8.90 -39.04 -58.67
CA ARG A 8 -9.80 -39.27 -59.81
C ARG A 8 -9.08 -38.92 -61.10
N GLY A 9 -9.14 -39.84 -62.06
CA GLY A 9 -8.25 -39.90 -63.22
C GLY A 9 -8.20 -38.63 -64.08
N SER A 10 -7.01 -38.39 -64.63
CA SER A 10 -6.68 -37.29 -65.54
C SER A 10 -7.53 -37.34 -66.82
N GLY A 11 -8.51 -36.46 -66.95
CA GLY A 11 -9.28 -36.33 -68.20
C GLY A 11 -10.56 -35.50 -68.10
N ASP A 12 -11.08 -35.23 -66.89
CA ASP A 12 -12.26 -34.39 -66.71
C ASP A 12 -11.88 -32.98 -66.20
N PRO A 13 -12.05 -31.90 -66.99
CA PRO A 13 -11.75 -30.54 -66.55
C PRO A 13 -12.58 -30.10 -65.34
N ALA A 14 -13.72 -30.74 -65.05
CA ALA A 14 -14.48 -30.50 -63.83
C ALA A 14 -13.81 -31.10 -62.58
N ALA A 15 -13.06 -32.20 -62.73
CA ALA A 15 -12.36 -32.87 -61.63
C ALA A 15 -11.12 -32.09 -61.15
N GLU A 16 -10.48 -31.33 -62.06
CA GLU A 16 -9.32 -30.49 -61.74
C GLU A 16 -9.74 -29.23 -60.96
N SER A 17 -10.92 -28.66 -61.26
CA SER A 17 -11.52 -27.56 -60.49
C SER A 17 -11.85 -27.97 -59.05
N THR A 18 -12.41 -29.18 -58.84
CA THR A 18 -12.79 -29.66 -57.51
C THR A 18 -11.59 -29.96 -56.61
N TYR A 19 -10.47 -30.45 -57.15
CA TYR A 19 -9.26 -30.70 -56.35
C TYR A 19 -8.64 -29.40 -55.83
N VAL A 20 -8.60 -28.37 -56.68
CA VAL A 20 -8.09 -27.06 -56.30
C VAL A 20 -8.94 -26.44 -55.20
N ASP A 21 -10.25 -26.64 -55.21
CA ASP A 21 -11.14 -26.10 -54.18
C ASP A 21 -11.06 -26.89 -52.86
N GLU A 22 -10.94 -28.23 -52.91
CA GLU A 22 -10.69 -29.06 -51.71
C GLU A 22 -9.35 -28.70 -51.04
N VAL A 23 -8.27 -28.53 -51.82
CA VAL A 23 -6.97 -28.13 -51.28
C VAL A 23 -7.02 -26.72 -50.67
N LYS A 24 -7.78 -25.79 -51.26
CA LYS A 24 -7.97 -24.45 -50.66
C LYS A 24 -8.67 -24.55 -49.32
N GLU A 25 -9.76 -25.32 -49.22
CA GLU A 25 -10.48 -25.51 -47.95
C GLU A 25 -9.59 -26.15 -46.88
N GLU A 26 -8.77 -27.15 -47.23
CA GLU A 26 -7.79 -27.77 -46.33
C GLU A 26 -6.71 -26.77 -45.87
N VAL A 27 -6.16 -25.99 -46.81
CA VAL A 27 -5.19 -24.94 -46.51
C VAL A 27 -5.80 -23.90 -45.58
N GLU A 28 -7.00 -23.40 -45.87
CA GLU A 28 -7.74 -22.47 -45.02
C GLU A 28 -8.03 -23.03 -43.62
N ALA A 29 -8.29 -24.33 -43.50
CA ALA A 29 -8.44 -24.98 -42.20
C ALA A 29 -7.12 -25.06 -41.43
N LEU A 30 -5.99 -25.31 -42.11
CA LEU A 30 -4.66 -25.28 -41.50
C LEU A 30 -4.30 -23.87 -41.00
N TRP A 31 -4.68 -22.82 -41.74
CA TRP A 31 -4.48 -21.43 -41.34
C TRP A 31 -5.22 -21.04 -40.05
N ARG A 32 -6.35 -21.70 -39.73
CA ARG A 32 -7.08 -21.47 -38.46
C ARG A 32 -6.46 -22.20 -37.26
N ILE A 33 -5.63 -23.21 -37.50
CA ILE A 33 -5.02 -24.02 -36.43
C ILE A 33 -3.56 -23.59 -36.17
N GLY A 34 -2.83 -23.21 -37.22
CA GLY A 34 -1.44 -22.77 -37.13
C GLY A 34 -1.29 -21.35 -36.55
N VAL A 35 -0.17 -21.11 -35.86
CA VAL A 35 0.27 -19.77 -35.47
C VAL A 35 1.27 -19.28 -36.50
N GLU A 36 0.89 -18.26 -37.28
CA GLU A 36 1.73 -17.73 -38.35
C GLU A 36 2.66 -16.61 -37.83
N PRO A 37 3.99 -16.70 -38.03
CA PRO A 37 4.88 -15.60 -37.70
C PRO A 37 4.65 -14.38 -38.59
N LEU A 38 4.58 -13.21 -37.97
CA LEU A 38 4.58 -11.93 -38.65
C LEU A 38 6.01 -11.42 -38.81
N THR A 39 6.26 -10.88 -40.00
CA THR A 39 7.48 -10.23 -40.44
C THR A 39 7.21 -8.75 -40.68
N SER A 40 8.28 -7.95 -40.79
CA SER A 40 8.19 -6.50 -41.04
C SER A 40 7.28 -5.76 -40.04
N VAL A 41 7.26 -6.23 -38.78
CA VAL A 41 6.47 -5.63 -37.70
C VAL A 41 7.04 -4.24 -37.39
N ALA A 42 6.25 -3.21 -37.63
CA ALA A 42 6.64 -1.81 -37.44
C ALA A 42 5.53 -1.00 -36.76
N GLY A 43 5.89 0.16 -36.20
CA GLY A 43 4.98 1.03 -35.46
C GLY A 43 5.05 0.83 -33.93
N THR A 44 4.22 1.59 -33.22
CA THR A 44 4.11 1.56 -31.74
C THR A 44 2.71 1.16 -31.32
N ASN A 45 1.71 2.01 -31.58
CA ASN A 45 0.29 1.75 -31.29
C ASN A 45 -0.54 1.48 -32.56
N THR A 46 0.02 1.79 -33.73
CA THR A 46 -0.54 1.42 -35.04
C THR A 46 0.48 0.51 -35.72
N ILE A 47 0.27 -0.78 -35.59
CA ILE A 47 1.19 -1.81 -36.06
C ILE A 47 0.86 -2.17 -37.50
N THR A 48 1.87 -2.20 -38.35
CA THR A 48 1.81 -2.82 -39.67
C THR A 48 2.71 -4.04 -39.69
N ALA A 49 2.25 -5.13 -40.32
CA ALA A 49 3.03 -6.35 -40.43
C ALA A 49 2.62 -7.18 -41.66
N SER A 50 3.44 -8.15 -42.02
CA SER A 50 3.19 -9.10 -43.11
C SER A 50 3.32 -10.54 -42.62
N PRO A 51 2.46 -11.48 -43.02
CA PRO A 51 2.66 -12.88 -42.70
C PRO A 51 3.92 -13.40 -43.39
N LEU A 52 4.65 -14.30 -42.74
CA LEU A 52 5.85 -14.92 -43.30
C LEU A 52 5.55 -15.66 -44.61
N VAL A 53 4.43 -16.38 -44.66
CA VAL A 53 3.91 -17.04 -45.86
C VAL A 53 2.78 -16.18 -46.45
N SER A 54 3.07 -15.52 -47.56
CA SER A 54 2.07 -14.74 -48.32
C SER A 54 1.53 -15.57 -49.49
N GLY A 55 0.57 -16.46 -49.22
CA GLY A 55 -0.15 -17.25 -50.24
C GLY A 55 -1.46 -16.61 -50.69
N THR A 56 -2.08 -17.15 -51.73
CA THR A 56 -3.40 -16.71 -52.27
C THR A 56 -4.57 -16.91 -51.31
N GLY A 57 -4.38 -17.58 -50.16
CA GLY A 57 -5.43 -17.92 -49.19
C GLY A 57 -5.70 -16.88 -48.11
N PHE A 58 -4.86 -15.85 -47.92
CA PHE A 58 -5.12 -14.82 -46.88
C PHE A 58 -5.92 -13.63 -47.43
N ALA A 59 -7.20 -13.87 -47.71
CA ALA A 59 -8.10 -12.88 -48.29
C ALA A 59 -8.71 -11.92 -47.24
N ALA A 60 -8.99 -12.43 -46.04
CA ALA A 60 -9.55 -11.67 -44.92
C ALA A 60 -9.19 -12.30 -43.57
N TYR A 61 -9.42 -11.58 -42.48
CA TYR A 61 -9.37 -12.17 -41.15
C TYR A 61 -10.57 -13.12 -40.94
N ALA A 62 -10.28 -14.34 -40.52
CA ALA A 62 -11.28 -15.30 -40.05
C ALA A 62 -11.09 -15.56 -38.56
N ALA A 63 -12.20 -15.77 -37.83
CA ALA A 63 -12.13 -16.08 -36.40
C ALA A 63 -11.28 -17.36 -36.19
N GLY A 64 -10.42 -17.32 -35.17
CA GLY A 64 -9.44 -18.36 -34.85
C GLY A 64 -8.07 -18.18 -35.51
N ASN A 65 -7.89 -17.23 -36.44
CA ASN A 65 -6.58 -16.95 -37.02
C ASN A 65 -5.60 -16.50 -35.93
N LYS A 66 -4.44 -17.16 -35.86
CA LYS A 66 -3.39 -16.87 -34.87
C LYS A 66 -2.13 -16.36 -35.54
N PHE A 67 -1.55 -15.32 -34.96
CA PHE A 67 -0.29 -14.75 -35.41
C PHE A 67 0.68 -14.62 -34.25
N SER A 68 1.97 -14.80 -34.52
CA SER A 68 3.02 -14.41 -33.58
C SER A 68 3.76 -13.18 -34.11
N LEU A 69 4.16 -12.28 -33.21
CA LEU A 69 4.86 -11.05 -33.58
C LEU A 69 5.85 -10.64 -32.51
N ILE A 70 6.89 -9.94 -32.95
CA ILE A 70 7.85 -9.26 -32.08
C ILE A 70 7.67 -7.75 -32.33
N PRO A 71 7.10 -6.99 -31.37
CA PRO A 71 6.92 -5.55 -31.51
C PRO A 71 8.26 -4.83 -31.65
N ALA A 72 8.32 -3.85 -32.55
CA ALA A 72 9.48 -2.99 -32.70
C ALA A 72 9.64 -2.00 -31.52
N ASN A 73 8.53 -1.57 -30.93
CA ASN A 73 8.48 -0.66 -29.79
C ASN A 73 7.49 -1.17 -28.75
N ALA A 74 7.67 -0.75 -27.50
CA ALA A 74 6.66 -1.00 -26.48
C ALA A 74 5.40 -0.16 -26.77
N ASN A 75 4.21 -0.72 -26.59
CA ASN A 75 2.98 0.06 -26.76
C ASN A 75 2.84 1.09 -25.63
N THR A 76 2.22 2.23 -25.92
CA THR A 76 1.99 3.33 -24.96
C THR A 76 0.51 3.69 -24.82
N GLY A 77 -0.37 2.87 -25.38
CA GLY A 77 -1.81 3.08 -25.42
C GLY A 77 -2.50 1.97 -26.20
N ALA A 78 -3.73 2.25 -26.66
CA ALA A 78 -4.53 1.32 -27.44
C ALA A 78 -3.82 0.95 -28.76
N VAL A 79 -3.74 -0.35 -29.03
CA VAL A 79 -3.03 -0.89 -30.20
C VAL A 79 -4.01 -1.31 -31.28
N THR A 80 -3.67 -1.02 -32.53
CA THR A 80 -4.27 -1.62 -33.71
C THR A 80 -3.20 -2.31 -34.56
N ILE A 81 -3.58 -3.36 -35.29
CA ILE A 81 -2.69 -4.05 -36.22
C ILE A 81 -3.36 -4.22 -37.58
N ASN A 82 -2.60 -3.95 -38.65
CA ASN A 82 -2.97 -4.22 -40.03
C ASN A 82 -1.97 -5.22 -40.64
N VAL A 83 -2.44 -6.42 -40.94
CA VAL A 83 -1.64 -7.51 -41.50
C VAL A 83 -1.89 -7.57 -43.00
N ALA A 84 -0.84 -7.40 -43.81
CA ALA A 84 -0.90 -7.42 -45.27
C ALA A 84 -2.01 -6.53 -45.90
N GLY A 85 -2.35 -5.42 -45.26
CA GLY A 85 -3.34 -4.47 -45.78
C GLY A 85 -4.81 -4.91 -45.67
N ARG A 86 -5.14 -5.92 -44.83
CA ARG A 86 -6.51 -6.43 -44.63
C ARG A 86 -7.41 -5.55 -43.76
N GLY A 87 -6.90 -4.40 -43.33
CA GLY A 87 -7.61 -3.41 -42.51
C GLY A 87 -7.14 -3.48 -41.06
N ALA A 88 -7.06 -2.33 -40.41
CA ALA A 88 -6.61 -2.26 -39.03
C ALA A 88 -7.67 -2.84 -38.07
N LYS A 89 -7.24 -3.74 -37.19
CA LYS A 89 -8.07 -4.33 -36.12
C LYS A 89 -7.47 -4.01 -34.76
N ALA A 90 -8.31 -3.80 -33.73
CA ALA A 90 -7.77 -3.53 -32.41
C ALA A 90 -7.08 -4.78 -31.86
N VAL A 91 -6.01 -4.59 -31.09
CA VAL A 91 -5.41 -5.63 -30.24
C VAL A 91 -5.85 -5.33 -28.81
N LYS A 92 -6.45 -6.32 -28.17
CA LYS A 92 -7.04 -6.25 -26.83
C LYS A 92 -6.43 -7.32 -25.94
N THR A 93 -6.57 -7.17 -24.63
CA THR A 93 -6.20 -8.22 -23.68
C THR A 93 -7.05 -9.48 -23.90
N ALA A 94 -6.63 -10.62 -23.35
CA ALA A 94 -7.44 -11.84 -23.35
C ALA A 94 -8.86 -11.61 -22.78
N ALA A 95 -9.00 -10.72 -21.78
CA ALA A 95 -10.29 -10.33 -21.18
C ALA A 95 -11.12 -9.38 -22.07
N GLY A 96 -10.55 -8.81 -23.13
CA GLY A 96 -11.24 -7.91 -24.07
C GLY A 96 -11.13 -6.43 -23.79
N ASN A 97 -10.28 -6.03 -22.86
CA ASN A 97 -9.99 -4.62 -22.62
C ASN A 97 -9.01 -4.09 -23.67
N ALA A 98 -9.11 -2.80 -24.01
CA ALA A 98 -8.09 -2.14 -24.82
C ALA A 98 -6.74 -2.17 -24.08
N LEU A 99 -5.65 -2.29 -24.84
CA LEU A 99 -4.32 -2.09 -24.28
C LEU A 99 -4.15 -0.62 -23.84
N THR A 100 -3.37 -0.41 -22.78
CA THR A 100 -3.21 0.88 -22.11
C THR A 100 -1.76 1.38 -22.13
N GLY A 101 -0.81 0.49 -22.36
CA GLY A 101 0.63 0.78 -22.39
C GLY A 101 1.40 -0.31 -21.66
N GLY A 102 2.52 -0.75 -22.23
CA GLY A 102 3.42 -1.73 -21.62
C GLY A 102 2.97 -3.20 -21.71
N GLU A 103 1.80 -3.49 -22.26
CA GLU A 103 1.37 -4.89 -22.45
C GLU A 103 2.11 -5.63 -23.56
N MET A 104 2.64 -4.90 -24.54
CA MET A 104 3.48 -5.40 -25.61
C MET A 104 4.83 -4.69 -25.50
N LEU A 105 5.87 -5.41 -25.10
CA LEU A 105 7.24 -4.91 -24.97
C LEU A 105 8.03 -5.13 -26.26
N ALA A 106 8.93 -4.18 -26.58
CA ALA A 106 9.82 -4.31 -27.72
C ALA A 106 10.68 -5.58 -27.61
N GLY A 107 10.88 -6.29 -28.71
CA GLY A 107 11.74 -7.47 -28.76
C GLY A 107 11.18 -8.74 -28.10
N THR A 108 9.97 -8.70 -27.53
CA THR A 108 9.32 -9.85 -26.89
C THR A 108 8.36 -10.53 -27.87
N LEU A 109 8.41 -11.86 -27.93
CA LEU A 109 7.48 -12.64 -28.76
C LEU A 109 6.09 -12.68 -28.11
N TYR A 110 5.09 -12.24 -28.86
CA TYR A 110 3.68 -12.32 -28.47
C TYR A 110 2.89 -13.17 -29.46
N GLN A 111 1.78 -13.74 -28.98
CA GLN A 111 0.77 -14.37 -29.82
C GLN A 111 -0.55 -13.61 -29.71
N ILE A 112 -1.17 -13.36 -30.86
CA ILE A 112 -2.49 -12.77 -30.97
C ILE A 112 -3.44 -13.71 -31.71
N GLU A 113 -4.72 -13.71 -31.35
CA GLU A 113 -5.77 -14.51 -31.97
C GLU A 113 -6.94 -13.62 -32.39
N TYR A 114 -7.41 -13.73 -33.63
CA TYR A 114 -8.57 -12.99 -34.10
C TYR A 114 -9.86 -13.68 -33.63
N ASP A 115 -10.72 -12.97 -32.90
CA ASP A 115 -11.97 -13.52 -32.35
C ASP A 115 -13.20 -13.39 -33.29
N GLY A 116 -13.01 -12.77 -34.46
CA GLY A 116 -14.07 -12.41 -35.40
C GLY A 116 -14.31 -10.90 -35.50
N THR A 117 -13.91 -10.13 -34.49
CA THR A 117 -14.02 -8.66 -34.43
C THR A 117 -12.67 -7.99 -34.27
N ASP A 118 -11.90 -8.43 -33.27
CA ASP A 118 -10.62 -7.87 -32.83
C ASP A 118 -9.59 -8.98 -32.55
N PHE A 119 -8.32 -8.60 -32.38
CA PHE A 119 -7.27 -9.49 -31.93
C PHE A 119 -7.19 -9.54 -30.40
N ARG A 120 -7.02 -10.74 -29.84
CA ARG A 120 -6.78 -11.00 -28.42
C ARG A 120 -5.34 -11.39 -28.19
N LEU A 121 -4.65 -10.64 -27.34
CA LEU A 121 -3.29 -10.92 -26.87
C LEU A 121 -3.35 -12.03 -25.82
N ALA A 122 -2.78 -13.20 -26.14
CA ALA A 122 -2.90 -14.42 -25.34
C ALA A 122 -2.21 -14.31 -23.96
N ALA A 123 -1.09 -13.56 -23.90
CA ALA A 123 -0.41 -13.19 -22.66
C ALA A 123 0.33 -11.87 -22.91
N GLY A 124 -0.24 -10.75 -22.44
CA GLY A 124 0.47 -9.47 -22.43
C GLY A 124 1.45 -9.42 -21.27
N GLY A 125 2.54 -8.68 -21.45
CA GLY A 125 3.30 -8.17 -20.30
C GLY A 125 2.38 -7.30 -19.43
N TYR A 126 2.73 -7.11 -18.17
CA TYR A 126 2.11 -6.10 -17.34
C TYR A 126 3.20 -5.14 -16.90
N ASP A 127 3.17 -3.91 -17.41
CA ASP A 127 4.06 -2.86 -16.91
C ASP A 127 3.55 -2.39 -15.54
N LEU A 128 4.17 -2.91 -14.48
CA LEU A 128 3.85 -2.54 -13.12
C LEU A 128 4.00 -1.03 -12.89
N GLY A 129 4.96 -0.37 -13.56
CA GLY A 129 5.19 1.07 -13.44
C GLY A 129 4.04 1.90 -14.03
N ALA A 130 3.57 1.55 -15.23
CA ALA A 130 2.41 2.18 -15.85
C ALA A 130 1.12 1.94 -15.04
N GLY A 131 0.94 0.70 -14.54
CA GLY A 131 -0.19 0.34 -13.69
C GLY A 131 -0.23 1.14 -12.37
N ILE A 132 0.91 1.34 -11.72
CA ILE A 132 1.01 2.15 -10.49
C ILE A 132 0.76 3.63 -10.79
N ASN A 133 1.34 4.18 -11.86
CA ASN A 133 1.20 5.59 -12.20
C ASN A 133 -0.25 5.97 -12.56
N GLY A 134 -0.96 5.06 -13.25
CA GLY A 134 -2.36 5.25 -13.65
C GLY A 134 -3.38 4.93 -12.56
N ALA A 135 -2.98 4.37 -11.42
CA ALA A 135 -3.90 4.05 -10.33
C ALA A 135 -4.43 5.32 -9.63
N THR A 136 -5.70 5.31 -9.23
CA THR A 136 -6.27 6.40 -8.42
C THR A 136 -5.59 6.45 -7.06
N SER A 137 -5.15 7.64 -6.65
CA SER A 137 -4.52 7.82 -5.34
C SER A 137 -5.46 7.46 -4.20
N LYS A 138 -4.96 6.67 -3.24
CA LYS A 138 -5.63 6.44 -1.96
C LYS A 138 -5.09 7.45 -0.94
N THR A 139 -5.88 8.47 -0.62
CA THR A 139 -5.45 9.59 0.26
C THR A 139 -5.51 9.26 1.75
N THR A 140 -6.19 8.17 2.13
CA THR A 140 -6.28 7.72 3.52
C THR A 140 -6.07 6.21 3.58
N PRO A 141 -4.81 5.76 3.55
CA PRO A 141 -4.50 4.35 3.74
C PRO A 141 -4.91 3.88 5.14
N VAL A 142 -5.33 2.61 5.25
CA VAL A 142 -5.68 1.94 6.52
C VAL A 142 -4.69 0.84 6.82
N ASP A 143 -4.62 0.40 8.08
CA ASP A 143 -3.63 -0.58 8.54
C ASP A 143 -3.63 -1.90 7.77
N ALA A 144 -4.78 -2.31 7.21
CA ALA A 144 -4.93 -3.51 6.38
C ALA A 144 -4.43 -3.36 4.94
N ASP A 145 -4.05 -2.15 4.50
CA ASP A 145 -3.48 -1.95 3.16
C ASP A 145 -2.09 -2.60 3.06
N GLU A 146 -1.76 -3.13 1.87
CA GLU A 146 -0.63 -4.04 1.69
C GLU A 146 0.44 -3.47 0.74
N PHE A 147 1.70 -3.79 1.03
CA PHE A 147 2.85 -3.52 0.19
C PHE A 147 3.54 -4.85 -0.19
N VAL A 148 3.88 -5.01 -1.46
CA VAL A 148 4.54 -6.23 -1.97
C VAL A 148 6.05 -6.19 -1.72
N LEU A 149 6.65 -7.33 -1.39
CA LEU A 149 8.09 -7.49 -1.19
C LEU A 149 8.60 -8.82 -1.74
N SER A 150 9.92 -8.93 -1.88
CA SER A 150 10.61 -10.18 -2.20
C SER A 150 11.05 -10.86 -0.90
N ASP A 151 10.54 -12.05 -0.62
CA ASP A 151 10.95 -12.82 0.55
C ASP A 151 12.24 -13.61 0.26
N SER A 152 13.37 -13.08 0.70
CA SER A 152 14.68 -13.74 0.54
C SER A 152 14.78 -15.08 1.26
N ALA A 153 14.04 -15.29 2.35
CA ALA A 153 14.02 -16.57 3.06
C ALA A 153 13.22 -17.63 2.30
N ALA A 154 12.25 -17.21 1.49
CA ALA A 154 11.48 -18.06 0.59
C ALA A 154 11.96 -17.96 -0.87
N SER A 155 13.27 -17.86 -1.10
CA SER A 155 13.87 -17.83 -2.46
C SER A 155 13.30 -16.74 -3.38
N ASN A 156 13.08 -15.55 -2.83
CA ASN A 156 12.56 -14.37 -3.53
C ASN A 156 11.12 -14.55 -4.06
N VAL A 157 10.33 -15.43 -3.45
CA VAL A 157 8.88 -15.48 -3.69
C VAL A 157 8.25 -14.15 -3.26
N ALA A 158 7.36 -13.60 -4.09
CA ALA A 158 6.61 -12.40 -3.74
C ALA A 158 5.73 -12.66 -2.50
N LYS A 159 5.90 -11.82 -1.48
CA LYS A 159 5.04 -11.76 -0.31
C LYS A 159 4.53 -10.33 -0.12
N LYS A 160 3.72 -10.12 0.91
CA LYS A 160 3.16 -8.83 1.24
C LYS A 160 3.28 -8.56 2.74
N VAL A 161 3.37 -7.30 3.08
CA VAL A 161 3.26 -6.78 4.44
C VAL A 161 2.16 -5.74 4.49
N THR A 162 1.51 -5.64 5.62
CA THR A 162 0.49 -4.63 5.91
C THR A 162 1.15 -3.31 6.33
N LEU A 163 0.42 -2.20 6.20
CA LEU A 163 0.87 -0.91 6.75
C LEU A 163 1.08 -0.97 8.27
N ALA A 164 0.32 -1.80 8.99
CA ALA A 164 0.56 -2.07 10.41
C ALA A 164 1.95 -2.67 10.66
N GLU A 165 2.32 -3.71 9.92
CA GLU A 165 3.63 -4.36 10.04
C GLU A 165 4.77 -3.41 9.64
N LEU A 166 4.55 -2.58 8.61
CA LEU A 166 5.53 -1.59 8.17
C LEU A 166 5.75 -0.49 9.21
N LYS A 167 4.67 0.00 9.85
CA LYS A 167 4.72 0.95 10.96
C LYS A 167 5.53 0.40 12.13
N ALA A 168 5.38 -0.88 12.45
CA ALA A 168 6.14 -1.54 13.51
C ALA A 168 7.66 -1.55 13.21
N ILE A 169 8.04 -1.86 11.97
CA ILE A 169 9.45 -1.92 11.54
C ILE A 169 10.13 -0.53 11.59
N PHE A 170 9.47 0.53 11.10
CA PHE A 170 10.08 1.87 11.02
C PHE A 170 9.91 2.72 12.29
N GLY A 171 9.01 2.34 13.21
CA GLY A 171 8.77 3.06 14.47
C GLY A 171 9.86 2.88 15.54
N GLY A 172 10.97 2.19 15.24
CA GLY A 172 12.00 1.86 16.24
C GLY A 172 11.48 0.98 17.37
N GLY A 173 10.54 0.08 17.05
CA GLY A 173 9.79 -0.74 18.01
C GLY A 173 8.64 -0.01 18.72
N TRP A 174 8.46 1.30 18.49
CA TRP A 174 7.35 2.05 19.09
C TRP A 174 6.16 2.10 18.14
N THR A 175 5.09 1.37 18.49
CA THR A 175 3.81 1.41 17.78
C THR A 175 2.95 2.52 18.36
N LEU A 176 2.42 3.43 17.54
CA LEU A 176 1.42 4.42 17.99
C LEU A 176 0.16 3.66 18.43
N VAL A 177 -0.23 3.85 19.68
CA VAL A 177 -1.39 3.20 20.30
C VAL A 177 -2.62 4.10 20.21
N ASP A 178 -2.44 5.40 20.47
CA ASP A 178 -3.52 6.38 20.50
C ASP A 178 -2.97 7.81 20.48
N GLU A 179 -3.80 8.74 20.03
CA GLU A 179 -3.53 10.17 20.04
C GLU A 179 -4.79 10.88 20.53
N ILE A 180 -4.68 11.58 21.66
CA ILE A 180 -5.81 12.21 22.34
C ILE A 180 -5.63 13.72 22.34
N GLU A 181 -6.56 14.41 21.69
CA GLU A 181 -6.68 15.87 21.67
C GLU A 181 -8.11 16.27 22.08
N PRO A 182 -8.35 16.62 23.35
CA PRO A 182 -9.69 16.97 23.81
C PRO A 182 -10.17 18.27 23.15
N THR A 183 -11.42 18.31 22.68
CA THR A 183 -12.01 19.51 22.06
C THR A 183 -12.66 20.47 23.05
N SER A 184 -12.76 20.07 24.31
CA SER A 184 -13.25 20.88 25.44
C SER A 184 -12.45 20.55 26.68
N ASP A 185 -12.51 21.39 27.71
CA ASP A 185 -11.88 21.12 28.99
C ASP A 185 -12.24 19.73 29.52
N VAL A 186 -11.23 18.97 29.94
CA VAL A 186 -11.39 17.61 30.48
C VAL A 186 -10.77 17.48 31.86
N ALA A 187 -11.41 16.71 32.73
CA ALA A 187 -10.88 16.42 34.06
C ALA A 187 -9.64 15.51 34.03
N SER A 188 -9.43 14.76 32.94
CA SER A 188 -8.24 13.93 32.73
C SER A 188 -8.11 13.50 31.28
N ILE A 189 -6.88 13.26 30.83
CA ILE A 189 -6.58 12.53 29.60
C ILE A 189 -6.07 11.15 30.01
N SER A 190 -6.73 10.08 29.58
CA SER A 190 -6.41 8.72 30.02
C SER A 190 -6.37 7.73 28.87
N LYS A 191 -5.45 6.78 28.94
CA LYS A 191 -5.38 5.63 28.05
C LYS A 191 -5.46 4.32 28.81
N THR A 192 -6.35 3.44 28.36
CA THR A 192 -6.52 2.07 28.87
C THR A 192 -5.97 1.04 27.87
N GLY A 193 -5.88 -0.23 28.26
CA GLY A 193 -5.47 -1.31 27.36
C GLY A 193 -3.98 -1.31 27.00
N LEU A 194 -3.13 -0.68 27.82
CA LEU A 194 -1.68 -0.64 27.64
C LEU A 194 -0.98 -1.93 28.12
N SER A 195 -1.77 -2.89 28.61
CA SER A 195 -1.33 -4.17 29.19
C SER A 195 -0.55 -5.09 28.25
N ALA A 196 -0.63 -4.84 26.94
CA ALA A 196 0.02 -5.60 25.88
C ALA A 196 1.46 -5.15 25.61
N TYR A 197 1.85 -3.98 26.11
CA TYR A 197 3.15 -3.38 25.83
C TYR A 197 4.10 -3.57 27.01
N ARG A 198 5.34 -3.94 26.69
CA ARG A 198 6.44 -4.02 27.65
C ARG A 198 6.81 -2.63 28.13
N ASP A 199 7.01 -1.73 27.18
CA ASP A 199 7.41 -0.35 27.41
C ASP A 199 6.36 0.58 26.79
N VAL A 200 6.10 1.71 27.45
CA VAL A 200 5.16 2.74 26.99
C VAL A 200 5.89 4.06 26.88
N LYS A 201 5.81 4.71 25.72
CA LYS A 201 6.33 6.06 25.51
C LYS A 201 5.15 7.02 25.34
N ILE A 202 5.28 8.23 25.86
CA ILE A 202 4.23 9.25 25.79
C ILE A 202 4.89 10.56 25.42
N THR A 203 4.37 11.21 24.39
CA THR A 203 4.74 12.59 24.01
C THR A 203 3.53 13.46 24.24
N PHE A 204 3.70 14.59 24.92
CA PHE A 204 2.56 15.40 25.35
C PHE A 204 2.92 16.87 25.52
N ALA A 205 1.91 17.73 25.37
CA ALA A 205 1.87 19.07 25.92
C ALA A 205 0.49 19.31 26.51
N MET A 206 0.39 19.95 27.67
CA MET A 206 -0.90 20.17 28.32
C MET A 206 -0.85 21.31 29.33
N GLN A 207 -1.87 22.16 29.28
CA GLN A 207 -2.12 23.24 30.23
C GLN A 207 -3.29 22.91 31.16
N THR A 208 -3.21 23.39 32.40
CA THR A 208 -4.31 23.31 33.38
C THR A 208 -5.07 24.65 33.49
N SER A 209 -6.40 24.59 33.56
CA SER A 209 -7.27 25.72 33.91
C SER A 209 -7.67 25.64 35.39
N GLY A 210 -7.47 26.72 36.17
CA GLY A 210 -7.94 26.80 37.56
C GLY A 210 -6.91 27.30 38.58
N PRO A 211 -7.32 27.58 39.83
CA PRO A 211 -6.42 28.07 40.89
C PRO A 211 -5.32 27.04 41.19
N SER A 212 -4.15 27.53 41.61
CA SER A 212 -2.91 26.79 41.90
C SER A 212 -3.12 25.30 42.25
N GLY A 213 -2.88 24.43 41.26
CA GLY A 213 -2.97 22.97 41.40
C GLY A 213 -1.71 22.27 40.88
N THR A 214 -1.50 21.04 41.32
CA THR A 214 -0.53 20.10 40.75
C THR A 214 -1.13 19.42 39.52
N LEU A 215 -0.35 19.26 38.45
CA LEU A 215 -0.65 18.31 37.36
C LEU A 215 0.15 17.03 37.60
N SER A 216 -0.54 15.90 37.65
CA SER A 216 0.03 14.60 37.98
C SER A 216 -0.04 13.64 36.78
N ILE A 217 1.02 12.86 36.60
CA ILE A 217 0.99 11.67 35.73
C ILE A 217 0.85 10.44 36.63
N GLN A 218 -0.20 9.66 36.36
CA GLN A 218 -0.60 8.52 37.18
C GLN A 218 -0.78 7.27 36.34
N ALA A 219 -0.56 6.10 36.96
CA ALA A 219 -0.85 4.81 36.36
C ALA A 219 -1.49 3.85 37.37
N ARG A 220 -2.12 2.80 36.85
CA ARG A 220 -2.71 1.72 37.65
C ARG A 220 -2.84 0.40 36.87
N SER A 221 -3.07 -0.67 37.62
CA SER A 221 -3.71 -1.90 37.14
C SER A 221 -5.19 -1.62 36.82
N SER A 222 -5.79 -2.37 35.88
CA SER A 222 -7.20 -2.21 35.53
C SER A 222 -8.11 -2.30 36.77
N GLY A 223 -8.87 -1.24 37.05
CA GLY A 223 -9.75 -1.14 38.23
C GLY A 223 -9.04 -0.90 39.57
N GLY A 224 -7.71 -0.77 39.58
CA GLY A 224 -6.92 -0.47 40.77
C GLY A 224 -6.92 1.01 41.18
N THR A 225 -6.12 1.31 42.20
CA THR A 225 -5.90 2.69 42.68
C THR A 225 -4.86 3.39 41.82
N TRP A 226 -5.14 4.64 41.43
CA TRP A 226 -4.19 5.48 40.71
C TRP A 226 -2.98 5.84 41.58
N ARG A 227 -1.79 5.73 41.00
CA ARG A 227 -0.52 6.05 41.66
C ARG A 227 0.22 7.11 40.87
N THR A 228 0.61 8.17 41.55
CA THR A 228 1.42 9.23 40.95
C THR A 228 2.90 8.85 40.92
N PHE A 229 3.54 9.05 39.78
CA PHE A 229 4.99 8.91 39.63
C PHE A 229 5.67 10.20 39.13
N PHE A 230 4.86 11.20 38.75
CA PHE A 230 5.35 12.53 38.44
C PHE A 230 4.30 13.58 38.81
N ASP A 231 4.75 14.66 39.44
CA ASP A 231 3.95 15.80 39.89
C ASP A 231 4.68 17.09 39.52
N VAL A 232 3.97 18.04 38.92
CA VAL A 232 4.42 19.43 38.79
C VAL A 232 3.45 20.32 39.53
N GLY A 233 3.94 20.95 40.59
CA GLY A 233 3.18 21.95 41.34
C GLY A 233 3.61 23.36 40.93
N GLY A 234 2.65 24.29 40.90
CA GLY A 234 2.96 25.72 40.83
C GLY A 234 1.98 26.51 39.97
N SER A 235 1.20 27.36 40.63
CA SER A 235 0.32 28.41 40.07
C SER A 235 -0.77 27.99 39.08
N SER A 236 -1.81 28.81 39.00
CA SER A 236 -2.83 28.75 37.95
C SER A 236 -2.15 28.83 36.58
N GLY A 237 -2.47 27.92 35.64
CA GLY A 237 -1.86 27.93 34.30
C GLY A 237 -0.51 27.23 34.21
N ALA A 238 -0.28 26.19 35.03
CA ALA A 238 0.86 25.30 34.86
C ALA A 238 0.75 24.54 33.53
N THR A 239 1.82 24.57 32.75
CA THR A 239 1.92 23.86 31.48
C THR A 239 3.07 22.85 31.51
N LEU A 240 2.78 21.63 31.05
CA LEU A 240 3.72 20.52 31.02
C LEU A 240 3.96 20.09 29.58
N ILE A 241 5.22 19.97 29.18
CA ILE A 241 5.63 19.45 27.88
C ILE A 241 6.69 18.39 28.11
N GLY A 242 6.66 17.32 27.33
CA GLY A 242 7.81 16.45 27.27
C GLY A 242 7.57 15.12 26.58
N GLU A 243 8.57 14.28 26.76
CA GLU A 243 8.51 12.88 26.42
C GLU A 243 8.81 12.04 27.66
N LEU A 244 8.07 10.95 27.82
CA LEU A 244 8.22 10.00 28.88
C LEU A 244 8.25 8.57 28.35
N THR A 245 9.26 7.80 28.70
CA THR A 245 9.32 6.35 28.49
C THR A 245 9.20 5.63 29.84
N ILE A 246 8.26 4.70 29.94
CA ILE A 246 8.01 3.87 31.11
C ILE A 246 8.31 2.42 30.73
N ALA A 247 9.42 1.90 31.25
CA ALA A 247 9.81 0.52 31.02
C ALA A 247 9.07 -0.44 31.96
N ASN A 248 8.88 -1.69 31.52
CA ASN A 248 8.19 -2.76 32.27
C ASN A 248 6.75 -2.38 32.69
N PHE A 249 6.04 -1.60 31.87
CA PHE A 249 4.69 -1.10 32.18
C PHE A 249 3.70 -2.24 32.42
N GLY A 250 3.55 -3.14 31.43
CA GLY A 250 2.67 -4.31 31.45
C GLY A 250 3.21 -5.53 32.19
N ARG A 251 4.30 -5.41 32.96
CA ARG A 251 4.94 -6.53 33.66
C ARG A 251 4.85 -6.42 35.18
N ASN A 252 4.78 -7.56 35.88
CA ASN A 252 4.85 -7.68 37.34
C ASN A 252 6.30 -7.66 37.85
N ASN A 253 7.17 -6.82 37.29
CA ASN A 253 8.59 -6.77 37.65
C ASN A 253 8.89 -5.46 38.38
N ASN A 254 9.40 -5.58 39.62
CA ASN A 254 9.38 -4.56 40.68
C ASN A 254 10.12 -3.23 40.42
N ILE A 255 10.59 -2.90 39.22
CA ILE A 255 11.24 -1.60 38.97
C ILE A 255 10.72 -1.03 37.65
N LYS A 256 9.88 0.01 37.76
CA LYS A 256 9.42 0.80 36.61
C LYS A 256 10.38 1.97 36.45
N ILE A 257 11.22 1.87 35.42
CA ILE A 257 12.14 2.94 35.07
C ILE A 257 11.35 3.92 34.24
N VAL A 258 11.25 5.14 34.75
CA VAL A 258 10.68 6.23 34.00
C VAL A 258 11.86 7.09 33.53
N SER A 259 12.11 7.13 32.23
CA SER A 259 13.14 7.96 31.60
C SER A 259 12.48 8.96 30.67
N GLY A 260 13.06 10.14 30.52
CA GLY A 260 12.47 11.19 29.69
C GLY A 260 12.83 12.57 30.18
N ALA A 261 12.45 13.56 29.39
CA ALA A 261 12.62 14.96 29.71
C ALA A 261 11.23 15.58 29.79
N ILE A 262 10.91 16.10 30.97
CA ILE A 262 9.67 16.83 31.23
C ILE A 262 10.04 18.25 31.64
N TYR A 263 9.38 19.21 31.01
CA TYR A 263 9.56 20.63 31.24
C TYR A 263 8.26 21.22 31.76
N ALA A 264 8.37 21.98 32.84
CA ALA A 264 7.29 22.81 33.37
C ALA A 264 7.50 24.26 32.91
N ILE A 265 6.45 24.86 32.39
CA ILE A 265 6.43 26.28 32.00
C ILE A 265 5.38 26.98 32.85
N ASN A 266 5.81 27.95 33.64
CA ASN A 266 4.91 28.75 34.47
C ASN A 266 4.25 29.83 33.59
N ASN A 267 2.92 29.90 33.62
CA ASN A 267 2.12 30.92 32.91
C ASN A 267 2.35 30.98 31.39
N GLY A 268 2.86 29.90 30.78
CA GLY A 268 3.11 29.82 29.34
C GLY A 268 1.96 29.09 28.65
N LEU A 269 1.35 29.73 27.66
CA LEU A 269 0.48 29.04 26.70
C LEU A 269 1.37 28.20 25.78
N VAL A 270 1.00 26.95 25.54
CA VAL A 270 1.77 26.02 24.70
C VAL A 270 0.81 25.31 23.76
N ASP A 271 1.19 25.21 22.49
CA ASP A 271 0.49 24.44 21.47
C ASP A 271 1.34 23.28 20.89
N ARG A 272 0.80 22.57 19.89
CA ARG A 272 1.50 21.45 19.23
C ARG A 272 2.79 21.86 18.48
N SER A 273 2.92 23.13 18.11
CA SER A 273 4.09 23.65 17.38
C SER A 273 5.24 24.01 18.32
N ASP A 274 4.95 24.25 19.61
CA ASP A 274 5.93 24.53 20.67
C ASP A 274 6.71 23.29 21.14
N ALA A 275 6.44 22.11 20.55
CA ALA A 275 7.19 20.88 20.78
C ALA A 275 8.70 21.01 20.47
N VAL A 276 9.12 22.11 19.83
CA VAL A 276 10.52 22.44 19.54
C VAL A 276 10.92 23.74 20.25
N VAL A 277 11.32 23.58 21.51
CA VAL A 277 12.14 24.55 22.28
C VAL A 277 11.48 25.91 22.57
N PRO A 278 10.68 26.03 23.65
CA PRO A 278 10.55 27.32 24.30
C PRO A 278 11.85 27.60 25.06
N ALA A 279 12.28 28.86 25.05
CA ALA A 279 13.32 29.40 25.92
C ALA A 279 12.85 29.30 27.39
N ALA A 280 12.79 28.09 27.93
CA ALA A 280 12.29 27.83 29.27
C ALA A 280 13.32 28.35 30.27
N THR A 281 12.97 29.40 30.99
CA THR A 281 13.62 29.77 32.25
C THR A 281 13.31 28.64 33.23
N SER A 282 14.23 27.69 33.28
CA SER A 282 14.10 26.39 33.94
C SER A 282 13.81 26.52 35.43
N ALA A 283 12.66 25.98 35.86
CA ALA A 283 12.46 25.54 37.23
C ALA A 283 12.05 24.04 37.17
N ASN A 284 12.98 23.18 37.55
CA ASN A 284 12.86 21.71 37.64
C ASN A 284 12.95 20.91 36.33
N ILE A 285 14.19 20.72 35.86
CA ILE A 285 14.56 19.58 35.02
C ILE A 285 14.52 18.34 35.92
N GLY A 286 13.36 17.67 36.01
CA GLY A 286 13.20 16.46 36.78
C GLY A 286 13.18 15.24 35.86
N ILE A 287 14.16 14.34 36.00
CA ILE A 287 13.98 12.97 35.48
C ILE A 287 12.84 12.38 36.31
N ALA A 288 11.80 11.86 35.64
CA ALA A 288 10.71 11.19 36.31
C ALA A 288 11.27 10.11 37.26
N ARG A 289 10.72 10.04 38.46
CA ARG A 289 11.31 9.23 39.54
C ARG A 289 11.17 7.75 39.15
N ALA A 290 12.25 6.98 39.28
CA ALA A 290 12.12 5.53 39.29
C ALA A 290 11.21 5.15 40.47
N VAL A 291 10.14 4.40 40.20
CA VAL A 291 9.21 3.98 41.24
C VAL A 291 9.11 2.46 41.25
N THR A 292 9.31 1.89 42.42
CA THR A 292 9.27 0.44 42.66
C THR A 292 7.84 0.04 42.96
N TRP A 293 7.19 -0.67 42.03
CA TRP A 293 5.84 -1.20 42.20
C TRP A 293 5.77 -2.65 41.76
N SER A 294 5.12 -3.49 42.57
CA SER A 294 4.96 -4.92 42.33
C SER A 294 3.62 -5.27 41.70
N GLU A 295 3.24 -4.56 40.64
CA GLU A 295 2.00 -4.81 39.91
C GLU A 295 2.10 -4.43 38.43
N LYS A 296 1.36 -5.15 37.59
CA LYS A 296 1.14 -4.85 36.18
C LYS A 296 0.30 -3.59 36.06
N TRP A 297 0.68 -2.68 35.17
CA TRP A 297 -0.14 -1.53 34.81
C TRP A 297 -0.75 -1.72 33.43
N ASP A 298 -1.98 -1.24 33.29
CA ASP A 298 -2.77 -1.35 32.06
C ASP A 298 -3.37 0.01 31.66
N GLU A 299 -3.33 0.99 32.58
CA GLU A 299 -3.91 2.31 32.39
C GLU A 299 -2.94 3.41 32.81
N LEU A 300 -2.94 4.51 32.06
CA LEU A 300 -2.21 5.73 32.36
C LEU A 300 -3.13 6.94 32.23
N ARG A 301 -2.93 7.98 33.05
CA ARG A 301 -3.62 9.25 32.91
C ARG A 301 -2.79 10.44 33.31
N PHE A 302 -3.20 11.57 32.78
CA PHE A 302 -2.87 12.91 33.24
C PHE A 302 -4.07 13.47 33.98
N VAL A 303 -3.85 14.04 35.17
CA VAL A 303 -4.94 14.57 35.99
C VAL A 303 -4.47 15.80 36.78
N PRO A 304 -5.21 16.92 36.75
CA PRO A 304 -4.96 18.05 37.63
C PRO A 304 -5.59 17.78 39.01
N SER A 305 -4.95 18.26 40.06
CA SER A 305 -5.47 18.20 41.44
C SER A 305 -6.68 19.11 41.68
N SER A 306 -6.88 20.11 40.83
CA SER A 306 -8.04 21.00 40.81
C SER A 306 -8.19 21.62 39.42
N GLY A 307 -9.42 21.94 39.01
CA GLY A 307 -9.67 22.51 37.69
C GLY A 307 -9.69 21.45 36.58
N ASN A 308 -9.41 21.85 35.34
CA ASN A 308 -9.41 20.96 34.18
C ASN A 308 -8.09 21.03 33.40
N ILE A 309 -7.87 20.07 32.51
CA ILE A 309 -6.94 20.18 31.40
C ILE A 309 -7.66 20.96 30.29
N GLU A 310 -7.05 22.04 29.80
CA GLU A 310 -7.66 22.90 28.79
C GLU A 310 -7.77 22.16 27.44
N GLY A 311 -9.00 22.06 26.91
CA GLY A 311 -9.25 21.46 25.59
C GLY A 311 -9.45 22.48 24.47
N SER A 312 -9.57 22.01 23.23
CA SER A 312 -9.44 22.81 22.01
C SER A 312 -10.73 22.97 21.19
N THR A 313 -11.24 24.21 21.07
CA THR A 313 -11.86 24.68 19.81
C THR A 313 -11.17 25.89 19.17
N ALA A 314 -10.19 26.51 19.83
CA ALA A 314 -9.49 27.69 19.31
C ALA A 314 -7.95 27.62 19.43
N ASP A 315 -7.39 27.01 20.48
CA ASP A 315 -5.97 27.24 20.85
C ASP A 315 -5.09 25.98 21.11
N GLN A 316 -5.54 24.74 20.79
CA GLN A 316 -4.67 23.53 20.79
C GLN A 316 -3.82 23.29 22.07
N ARG A 317 -4.37 23.54 23.26
CA ARG A 317 -3.59 23.63 24.51
C ARG A 317 -3.35 22.29 25.24
N ALA A 318 -3.83 21.18 24.70
CA ALA A 318 -3.53 19.85 25.22
C ALA A 318 -3.53 18.76 24.13
N TYR A 319 -2.45 17.99 24.09
CA TYR A 319 -2.32 16.77 23.28
C TYR A 319 -1.53 15.71 24.05
N ALA A 320 -1.84 14.43 23.83
CA ALA A 320 -1.05 13.30 24.30
C ALA A 320 -1.06 12.16 23.29
N ALA A 321 0.13 11.77 22.82
CA ALA A 321 0.34 10.61 21.96
C ALA A 321 0.98 9.47 22.77
N PHE A 322 0.38 8.28 22.70
CA PHE A 322 0.82 7.09 23.42
C PHE A 322 1.41 6.09 22.44
N TYR A 323 2.59 5.58 22.76
CA TYR A 323 3.29 4.57 21.98
C TYR A 323 3.61 3.36 22.85
N GLY A 324 3.57 2.17 22.27
CA GLY A 324 3.84 0.92 22.96
C GLY A 324 4.85 0.08 22.21
N GLN A 325 5.76 -0.56 22.94
CA GLN A 325 6.73 -1.52 22.41
C GLN A 325 6.47 -2.91 22.97
N GLY A 326 6.42 -3.91 22.06
CA GLY A 326 6.14 -5.31 22.39
C GLY A 326 7.38 -6.09 22.83
N ASP A 327 7.19 -7.38 23.17
CA ASP A 327 8.28 -8.27 23.62
C ASP A 327 9.17 -8.82 22.47
N GLY A 328 8.86 -8.49 21.21
CA GLY A 328 9.47 -9.09 20.02
C GLY A 328 10.22 -8.15 19.07
N ASP A 329 10.46 -6.90 19.47
CA ASP A 329 11.28 -5.92 18.72
C ASP A 329 12.72 -5.85 19.27
#